data_AF-A0A2N0XG75-F1
#
_entry.id   AF-A0A2N0XG75-F1
#
_cell.length_a   1.000
_cell.length_b   1.000
_cell.length_c   1.000
_cell.angle_alpha   90.00
_cell.angle_beta   90.00
_cell.angle_gamma   90.00
#
_symmetry.space_group_name_H-M   'P 1'
#
loop_
_entity.id
_entity.type
_entity.pdbx_description
1 polymer ?
#
loop_
_entity_poly.entity_id
_entity_poly.type
_entity_poly.pdbx_seq_one_letter_code
_entity_poly.pdbx_strand_id
1 'polypeptide(L)'
;MGIGTKNPHLSTDLELGSSNKTLILNRVPNTGAIANPTDGMMIYDISEECVKAYQANKWSKCLGKGLNSRSSTNPISLLCSSANFSPALISGKAYKGILTIPYTGGDGSTYESQSIVSNGLNAILSSGKFVSGNGNLEYSVTGNPTTKNVIFDINIAGNTCSVTVK
;
A
#
# COMPACT_ATOMS: atom_id res chain seq x y z
N MET A 1 4.05 31.39 6.64
CA MET A 1 3.99 32.45 5.61
C MET A 1 3.51 31.86 4.30
N GLY A 2 2.48 32.43 3.67
CA GLY A 2 1.97 31.95 2.37
C GLY A 2 2.38 32.87 1.22
N ILE A 3 2.94 32.31 0.16
CA ILE A 3 3.20 33.02 -1.11
C ILE A 3 2.23 32.48 -2.15
N GLY A 4 1.33 33.34 -2.63
CA GLY A 4 0.32 32.96 -3.62
C GLY A 4 -0.87 32.18 -3.06
N THR A 5 -1.03 32.11 -1.73
CA THR A 5 -2.22 31.58 -1.05
C THR A 5 -2.70 32.58 0.01
N LYS A 6 -4.02 32.76 0.12
CA LYS A 6 -4.64 33.63 1.14
C LYS A 6 -4.83 32.94 2.49
N ASN A 7 -4.82 31.61 2.50
CA ASN A 7 -5.05 30.78 3.67
C ASN A 7 -3.95 29.70 3.74
N PRO A 8 -2.69 30.07 4.06
CA PRO A 8 -1.67 29.08 4.29
C PRO A 8 -2.07 28.19 5.47
N HIS A 9 -1.67 26.93 5.42
CA HIS A 9 -1.94 25.95 6.46
C HIS A 9 -1.32 26.38 7.81
N LEU A 10 -2.01 26.12 8.93
CA LEU A 10 -1.59 26.62 10.24
C LEU A 10 -0.25 26.04 10.72
N SER A 11 0.20 24.93 10.14
CA SER A 11 1.48 24.30 10.43
C SER A 11 2.60 24.67 9.45
N THR A 12 2.45 25.72 8.63
CA THR A 12 3.48 26.10 7.64
C THR A 12 4.18 27.42 7.97
N ASP A 13 5.50 27.32 8.15
CA ASP A 13 6.36 28.51 8.17
C ASP A 13 6.52 29.10 6.76
N LEU A 14 6.51 28.25 5.71
CA LEU A 14 6.50 28.65 4.30
C LEU A 14 5.59 27.72 3.47
N GLU A 15 4.66 28.31 2.72
CA GLU A 15 3.80 27.60 1.77
C GLU A 15 3.76 28.33 0.42
N LEU A 16 3.87 27.58 -0.67
CA LEU A 16 3.80 28.08 -2.04
C LEU A 16 2.47 27.63 -2.68
N GLY A 17 1.52 28.56 -2.84
CA GLY A 17 0.14 28.26 -3.22
C GLY A 17 -0.19 28.34 -4.71
N SER A 18 0.81 28.53 -5.58
CA SER A 18 0.57 28.60 -7.03
C SER A 18 0.21 27.23 -7.59
N SER A 19 -0.84 27.14 -8.40
CA SER A 19 -1.27 25.88 -9.04
C SER A 19 -0.45 25.50 -10.29
N ASN A 20 0.40 26.41 -10.77
CA ASN A 20 1.16 26.24 -12.02
C ASN A 20 2.60 26.76 -11.95
N LYS A 21 3.14 26.99 -10.75
CA LYS A 21 4.53 27.42 -10.52
C LYS A 21 5.17 26.53 -9.46
N THR A 22 6.48 26.55 -9.37
CA THR A 22 7.24 25.68 -8.48
C THR A 22 8.35 26.45 -7.75
N LEU A 23 8.92 25.81 -6.72
CA LEU A 23 10.17 26.24 -6.11
C LEU A 23 11.34 25.88 -7.03
N ILE A 24 12.16 26.86 -7.40
CA ILE A 24 13.47 26.62 -7.98
C ILE A 24 14.49 26.66 -6.85
N LEU A 25 15.19 25.54 -6.63
CA LEU A 25 16.32 25.48 -5.72
C LEU A 25 17.57 26.08 -6.37
N ASN A 26 18.53 26.48 -5.54
CA ASN A 26 19.84 26.91 -6.03
C ASN A 26 20.49 25.78 -6.84
N ARG A 27 20.78 26.07 -8.11
CA ARG A 27 21.48 25.15 -9.01
C ARG A 27 22.98 25.30 -8.81
N VAL A 28 23.66 24.24 -8.41
CA VAL A 28 25.11 24.23 -8.20
C VAL A 28 25.76 23.21 -9.12
N PRO A 29 27.01 23.43 -9.58
CA PRO A 29 27.68 22.51 -10.49
C PRO A 29 27.73 21.08 -9.95
N ASN A 30 28.05 20.93 -8.67
CA ASN A 30 27.98 19.70 -7.89
C ASN A 30 28.08 20.03 -6.39
N THR A 31 27.86 19.02 -5.53
CA THR A 31 27.98 19.17 -4.07
C THR A 31 29.34 19.70 -3.56
N GLY A 32 30.43 19.45 -4.29
CA GLY A 32 31.78 19.95 -3.95
C GLY A 32 31.97 21.44 -4.17
N ALA A 33 31.05 22.12 -4.88
CA ALA A 33 31.08 23.57 -5.05
C ALA A 33 30.68 24.36 -3.80
N ILE A 34 30.21 23.68 -2.74
CA ILE A 34 29.73 24.30 -1.50
C ILE A 34 30.78 24.08 -0.41
N ALA A 35 31.52 25.13 -0.06
CA ALA A 35 32.66 25.04 0.85
C ALA A 35 32.28 24.73 2.32
N ASN A 36 31.14 25.24 2.78
CA ASN A 36 30.68 25.11 4.17
C ASN A 36 29.20 24.68 4.21
N PRO A 37 28.88 23.44 3.83
CA PRO A 37 27.50 22.96 3.88
C PRO A 37 27.00 22.88 5.34
N THR A 38 25.73 23.16 5.56
CA THR A 38 25.08 23.11 6.88
C THR A 38 23.85 22.22 6.81
N ASP A 39 23.60 21.46 7.88
CA ASP A 39 22.44 20.57 7.97
C ASP A 39 21.13 21.34 7.71
N GLY A 40 20.27 20.77 6.88
CA GLY A 40 19.02 21.40 6.42
C GLY A 40 19.11 22.09 5.05
N MET A 41 20.29 22.18 4.44
CA MET A 41 20.40 22.69 3.06
C MET A 41 19.75 21.76 2.03
N MET A 42 19.11 22.34 1.00
CA MET A 42 18.62 21.65 -0.19
C MET A 42 19.11 22.35 -1.46
N ILE A 43 19.57 21.58 -2.44
CA ILE A 43 20.14 22.09 -3.71
C ILE A 43 19.62 21.30 -4.91
N TYR A 44 19.78 21.87 -6.10
CA TYR A 44 19.75 21.13 -7.35
C TYR A 44 21.18 20.95 -7.87
N ASP A 45 21.68 19.71 -7.87
CA ASP A 45 23.01 19.35 -8.38
C ASP A 45 22.93 19.18 -9.91
N ILE A 46 23.64 20.03 -10.65
CA ILE A 46 23.64 20.02 -12.12
C ILE A 46 24.35 18.77 -12.66
N SER A 47 25.44 18.33 -12.03
CA SER A 47 26.22 17.17 -12.52
C SER A 47 25.44 15.86 -12.47
N GLU A 48 24.51 15.73 -11.52
CA GLU A 48 23.66 14.54 -11.36
C GLU A 48 22.18 14.79 -11.73
N GLU A 49 21.86 16.00 -12.19
CA GLU A 49 20.52 16.45 -12.60
C GLU A 49 19.42 16.15 -11.57
N CYS A 50 19.67 16.45 -10.29
CA CYS A 50 18.75 16.05 -9.22
C CYS A 50 18.80 16.93 -7.97
N VAL A 51 17.77 16.82 -7.13
CA VAL A 51 17.73 17.48 -5.82
C VAL A 51 18.55 16.68 -4.79
N LYS A 52 19.33 17.34 -3.95
CA LYS A 52 20.04 16.74 -2.80
C LYS A 52 19.80 17.57 -1.53
N ALA A 53 19.79 16.90 -0.39
CA ALA A 53 19.75 17.53 0.94
C ALA A 53 21.05 17.26 1.70
N TYR A 54 21.45 18.18 2.58
CA TYR A 54 22.58 17.99 3.49
C TYR A 54 22.06 17.70 4.90
N GLN A 55 22.47 16.57 5.46
CA GLN A 55 22.07 16.12 6.81
C GLN A 55 23.17 15.26 7.43
N ALA A 56 23.34 15.33 8.74
CA ALA A 56 24.37 14.59 9.47
C ALA A 56 25.77 14.76 8.84
N ASN A 57 26.09 15.99 8.45
CA ASN A 57 27.35 16.37 7.79
C ASN A 57 27.63 15.64 6.47
N LYS A 58 26.58 15.21 5.74
CA LYS A 58 26.71 14.50 4.46
C LYS A 58 25.64 14.94 3.48
N TRP A 59 26.00 14.97 2.20
CA TRP A 59 25.03 15.10 1.12
C TRP A 59 24.28 13.78 0.94
N SER A 60 22.97 13.86 0.77
CA SER A 60 22.15 12.73 0.33
C SER A 60 22.54 12.31 -1.09
N LYS A 61 22.15 11.08 -1.46
CA LYS A 61 21.99 10.75 -2.89
C LYS A 61 20.87 11.62 -3.48
N CYS A 62 20.70 11.59 -4.79
CA CYS A 62 19.57 12.23 -5.46
C CYS A 62 18.25 11.85 -4.77
N LEU A 63 17.58 12.85 -4.20
CA LEU A 63 16.24 12.68 -3.65
C LEU A 63 15.31 12.28 -4.81
N GLY A 64 14.60 11.17 -4.65
CA GLY A 64 13.74 10.61 -5.70
C GLY A 64 14.42 9.61 -6.65
N LYS A 65 15.75 9.57 -6.74
CA LYS A 65 16.45 8.56 -7.55
C LYS A 65 16.53 7.25 -6.76
N GLY A 66 15.70 6.27 -7.11
CA GLY A 66 15.48 5.07 -6.31
C GLY A 66 14.24 5.13 -5.42
N LEU A 67 13.49 6.25 -5.45
CA LEU A 67 12.03 6.12 -5.49
C LEU A 67 11.73 5.55 -6.87
N ASN A 68 11.95 4.25 -7.02
CA ASN A 68 11.02 3.51 -7.84
C ASN A 68 9.67 4.01 -7.31
N SER A 69 8.84 4.61 -8.15
CA SER A 69 7.42 4.44 -7.91
C SER A 69 7.31 3.00 -7.46
N ARG A 70 6.82 2.77 -6.24
CA ARG A 70 6.13 1.52 -6.01
C ARG A 70 5.02 1.57 -7.06
N SER A 71 5.38 1.17 -8.28
CA SER A 71 4.54 0.36 -9.09
C SER A 71 4.23 -0.75 -8.12
N SER A 72 3.13 -0.57 -7.41
CA SER A 72 2.40 -1.62 -6.74
C SER A 72 1.87 -2.54 -7.83
N THR A 73 2.74 -3.04 -8.71
CA THR A 73 2.63 -4.41 -9.16
C THR A 73 2.96 -5.21 -7.93
N ASN A 74 2.01 -5.30 -6.99
CA ASN A 74 1.89 -6.52 -6.23
C ASN A 74 1.83 -7.60 -7.30
N PRO A 75 2.84 -8.47 -7.42
CA PRO A 75 2.77 -9.55 -8.39
C PRO A 75 1.56 -10.45 -8.07
N ILE A 76 1.14 -10.42 -6.81
CA ILE A 76 -0.04 -11.08 -6.26
C ILE A 76 -1.32 -10.41 -6.77
N SER A 77 -2.12 -11.15 -7.53
CA SER A 77 -3.46 -10.75 -7.96
C SER A 77 -4.50 -11.75 -7.44
N LEU A 78 -5.52 -11.27 -6.74
CA LEU A 78 -6.58 -12.11 -6.18
C LEU A 78 -7.68 -12.38 -7.23
N LEU A 79 -8.03 -13.64 -7.45
CA LEU A 79 -9.05 -14.08 -8.40
C LEU A 79 -10.40 -14.32 -7.70
N CYS A 80 -10.96 -13.28 -7.10
CA CYS A 80 -12.12 -13.39 -6.19
C CYS A 80 -13.42 -13.80 -6.89
N SER A 81 -13.54 -13.58 -8.21
CA SER A 81 -14.62 -14.12 -9.03
C SER A 81 -14.55 -15.64 -9.22
N SER A 82 -13.38 -16.24 -9.02
CA SER A 82 -13.13 -17.68 -9.06
C SER A 82 -13.05 -18.30 -7.66
N ALA A 83 -13.38 -17.55 -6.61
CA ALA A 83 -13.38 -18.06 -5.26
C ALA A 83 -14.40 -19.22 -5.11
N ASN A 84 -13.99 -20.25 -4.39
CA ASN A 84 -14.84 -21.40 -4.08
C ASN A 84 -15.25 -21.35 -2.62
N PHE A 85 -16.53 -21.57 -2.35
CA PHE A 85 -17.08 -21.60 -1.00
C PHE A 85 -17.80 -22.92 -0.78
N SER A 86 -17.37 -23.69 0.22
CA SER A 86 -17.89 -25.03 0.45
C SER A 86 -17.91 -25.41 1.93
N PRO A 87 -19.02 -25.99 2.44
CA PRO A 87 -20.28 -26.28 1.73
C PRO A 87 -21.13 -25.02 1.49
N ALA A 88 -22.24 -25.14 0.74
CA ALA A 88 -23.17 -24.05 0.48
C ALA A 88 -23.89 -23.57 1.76
N LEU A 89 -24.26 -22.29 1.83
CA LEU A 89 -24.91 -21.72 3.01
C LEU A 89 -26.37 -22.17 3.16
N ILE A 90 -26.75 -22.43 4.40
CA ILE A 90 -28.13 -22.63 4.81
C ILE A 90 -28.48 -21.56 5.85
N SER A 91 -29.42 -20.68 5.50
CA SER A 91 -29.84 -19.58 6.37
C SER A 91 -30.33 -20.09 7.72
N GLY A 92 -29.89 -19.43 8.80
CA GLY A 92 -30.28 -19.73 10.17
C GLY A 92 -29.67 -21.01 10.77
N LYS A 93 -28.75 -21.69 10.08
CA LYS A 93 -28.07 -22.88 10.60
C LYS A 93 -26.60 -22.60 10.89
N ALA A 94 -26.07 -23.25 11.92
CA ALA A 94 -24.63 -23.21 12.17
C ALA A 94 -23.85 -23.72 10.94
N TYR A 95 -22.83 -22.95 10.58
CA TYR A 95 -21.99 -23.15 9.43
C TYR A 95 -20.55 -23.43 9.85
N LYS A 96 -19.91 -24.37 9.14
CA LYS A 96 -18.49 -24.65 9.20
C LYS A 96 -18.03 -25.08 7.81
N GLY A 97 -17.10 -24.33 7.23
CA GLY A 97 -16.63 -24.57 5.87
C GLY A 97 -15.36 -23.82 5.55
N ILE A 98 -15.01 -23.81 4.26
CA ILE A 98 -13.80 -23.20 3.74
C ILE A 98 -14.16 -22.26 2.60
N LEU A 99 -13.58 -21.06 2.64
CA LEU A 99 -13.54 -20.11 1.53
C LEU A 99 -12.14 -20.15 0.92
N THR A 100 -12.03 -20.62 -0.32
CA THR A 100 -10.78 -20.68 -1.07
C THR A 100 -10.75 -19.57 -2.12
N ILE A 101 -9.72 -18.72 -2.07
CA ILE A 101 -9.53 -17.61 -3.01
C ILE A 101 -8.24 -17.87 -3.79
N PRO A 102 -8.32 -18.20 -5.08
CA PRO A 102 -7.14 -18.34 -5.92
C PRO A 102 -6.42 -17.00 -6.09
N TYR A 103 -5.10 -17.04 -6.24
CA TYR A 103 -4.28 -15.90 -6.61
C TYR A 103 -3.22 -16.30 -7.64
N THR A 104 -2.76 -15.32 -8.42
CA THR A 104 -1.62 -15.46 -9.32
C THR A 104 -0.45 -14.61 -8.84
N GLY A 105 0.77 -14.94 -9.28
CA GLY A 105 1.97 -14.14 -9.06
C GLY A 105 2.40 -14.00 -7.59
N GLY A 106 2.15 -15.02 -6.77
CA GLY A 106 2.81 -15.17 -5.48
C GLY A 106 4.32 -15.06 -5.59
N ASP A 107 4.93 -14.44 -4.59
CA ASP A 107 6.33 -14.01 -4.60
C ASP A 107 7.16 -14.61 -3.45
N GLY A 108 6.58 -15.51 -2.64
CA GLY A 108 7.23 -16.06 -1.45
C GLY A 108 7.09 -15.20 -0.20
N SER A 109 6.44 -14.03 -0.28
CA SER A 109 6.24 -13.14 0.86
C SER A 109 5.31 -13.75 1.91
N THR A 110 5.47 -13.32 3.16
CA THR A 110 4.60 -13.69 4.27
C THR A 110 3.34 -12.84 4.30
N TYR A 111 2.24 -13.42 4.77
CA TYR A 111 1.04 -12.69 5.13
C TYR A 111 0.63 -13.02 6.57
N GLU A 112 0.11 -12.02 7.26
CA GLU A 112 -0.38 -12.15 8.63
C GLU A 112 -1.75 -12.84 8.67
N SER A 113 -2.13 -13.33 9.85
CA SER A 113 -3.46 -13.89 10.06
C SER A 113 -4.54 -12.82 9.91
N GLN A 114 -5.72 -13.19 9.40
CA GLN A 114 -6.87 -12.30 9.23
C GLN A 114 -8.11 -12.90 9.85
N SER A 115 -9.00 -12.04 10.37
CA SER A 115 -10.33 -12.42 10.85
C SER A 115 -11.33 -11.43 10.27
N ILE A 116 -12.26 -11.91 9.47
CA ILE A 116 -13.25 -11.10 8.76
C ILE A 116 -14.63 -11.59 9.18
N VAL A 117 -15.40 -10.71 9.81
CA VAL A 117 -16.76 -11.02 10.27
C VAL A 117 -17.78 -10.39 9.33
N SER A 118 -18.72 -11.18 8.82
CA SER A 118 -19.80 -10.72 7.96
C SER A 118 -21.05 -11.57 8.17
N ASN A 119 -22.20 -10.93 8.38
CA ASN A 119 -23.50 -11.58 8.54
C ASN A 119 -23.52 -12.77 9.53
N GLY A 120 -22.83 -12.64 10.67
CA GLY A 120 -22.76 -13.73 11.67
C GLY A 120 -21.81 -14.89 11.33
N LEU A 121 -21.09 -14.81 10.21
CA LEU A 121 -19.97 -15.69 9.86
C LEU A 121 -18.65 -14.99 10.20
N ASN A 122 -17.67 -15.76 10.67
CA ASN A 122 -16.29 -15.36 10.88
C ASN A 122 -15.37 -16.19 9.98
N ALA A 123 -14.71 -15.54 9.03
CA ALA A 123 -13.72 -16.12 8.13
C ALA A 123 -12.30 -15.82 8.63
N ILE A 124 -11.54 -16.87 8.93
CA ILE A 124 -10.20 -16.77 9.50
C ILE A 124 -9.18 -17.33 8.51
N LEU A 125 -8.21 -16.51 8.12
CA LEU A 125 -6.98 -16.94 7.44
C LEU A 125 -5.87 -16.99 8.48
N SER A 126 -5.19 -18.12 8.62
CA SER A 126 -3.99 -18.22 9.47
C SER A 126 -2.82 -17.52 8.79
N SER A 127 -1.85 -17.01 9.56
CA SER A 127 -0.62 -16.44 8.98
C SER A 127 0.13 -17.47 8.14
N GLY A 128 0.71 -17.05 7.02
CA GLY A 128 1.35 -17.97 6.08
C GLY A 128 2.29 -17.27 5.11
N LYS A 129 2.58 -17.95 3.99
CA LYS A 129 3.37 -17.41 2.87
C LYS A 129 2.64 -17.64 1.56
N PHE A 130 2.77 -16.69 0.63
CA PHE A 130 2.39 -16.93 -0.75
C PHE A 130 3.36 -17.92 -1.38
N VAL A 131 2.85 -19.00 -1.95
CA VAL A 131 3.62 -19.87 -2.84
C VAL A 131 4.06 -19.07 -4.07
N SER A 132 5.33 -19.20 -4.48
CA SER A 132 5.82 -18.56 -5.69
C SER A 132 5.06 -19.05 -6.93
N GLY A 133 4.45 -18.13 -7.68
CA GLY A 133 3.54 -18.45 -8.79
C GLY A 133 2.07 -18.46 -8.35
N ASN A 134 1.28 -19.41 -8.83
CA ASN A 134 -0.16 -19.46 -8.54
C ASN A 134 -0.42 -20.27 -7.27
N GLY A 135 -1.41 -19.86 -6.49
CA GLY A 135 -1.79 -20.57 -5.26
C GLY A 135 -3.17 -20.17 -4.77
N ASN A 136 -3.49 -20.58 -3.54
CA ASN A 136 -4.79 -20.33 -2.92
C ASN A 136 -4.62 -19.78 -1.51
N LEU A 137 -5.51 -18.87 -1.13
CA LEU A 137 -5.76 -18.51 0.27
C LEU A 137 -6.96 -19.32 0.76
N GLU A 138 -6.82 -19.96 1.92
CA GLU A 138 -7.87 -20.79 2.51
C GLU A 138 -8.32 -20.19 3.85
N TYR A 139 -9.54 -19.66 3.86
CA TYR A 139 -10.16 -19.13 5.07
C TYR A 139 -11.05 -20.21 5.68
N SER A 140 -10.86 -20.49 6.96
CA SER A 140 -11.79 -21.28 7.76
C SER A 140 -12.97 -20.42 8.18
N VAL A 141 -14.18 -20.79 7.79
CA VAL A 141 -15.39 -19.99 8.02
C VAL A 141 -16.31 -20.71 8.98
N THR A 142 -16.71 -20.03 10.05
CA THR A 142 -17.64 -20.55 11.06
C THR A 142 -18.67 -19.51 11.47
N GLY A 143 -19.85 -19.92 11.94
CA GLY A 143 -20.84 -19.00 12.52
C GLY A 143 -22.27 -19.34 12.13
N ASN A 144 -23.19 -18.40 12.35
CA ASN A 144 -24.62 -18.59 12.12
C ASN A 144 -25.13 -17.47 11.18
N PRO A 145 -25.21 -17.71 9.85
CA PRO A 145 -25.64 -16.72 8.91
C PRO A 145 -27.14 -16.45 9.00
N THR A 146 -27.54 -15.19 8.95
CA THR A 146 -28.96 -14.78 8.90
C THR A 146 -29.55 -14.76 7.49
N THR A 147 -28.69 -14.77 6.47
CA THR A 147 -29.06 -14.77 5.04
C THR A 147 -28.15 -15.70 4.26
N LYS A 148 -28.61 -16.15 3.08
CA LYS A 148 -27.79 -17.01 2.18
C LYS A 148 -26.70 -16.23 1.46
N ASN A 149 -26.97 -15.00 1.03
CA ASN A 149 -25.98 -14.19 0.32
C ASN A 149 -25.16 -13.37 1.32
N VAL A 150 -23.87 -13.67 1.43
CA VAL A 150 -22.93 -12.96 2.32
C VAL A 150 -21.74 -12.46 1.50
N ILE A 151 -21.25 -11.26 1.82
CA ILE A 151 -20.08 -10.67 1.16
C ILE A 151 -18.93 -10.62 2.17
N PHE A 152 -17.76 -11.11 1.77
CA PHE A 152 -16.50 -10.94 2.49
C PHE A 152 -15.60 -9.98 1.72
N ASP A 153 -15.25 -8.85 2.35
CA ASP A 153 -14.27 -7.90 1.84
C ASP A 153 -12.88 -8.31 2.31
N ILE A 154 -12.05 -8.72 1.36
CA ILE A 154 -10.71 -9.22 1.57
C ILE A 154 -9.72 -8.09 1.34
N ASN A 155 -8.78 -7.90 2.27
CA ASN A 155 -7.69 -6.96 2.12
C ASN A 155 -6.38 -7.63 2.56
N ILE A 156 -5.57 -8.08 1.62
CA ILE A 156 -4.33 -8.80 1.93
C ILE A 156 -3.21 -8.41 0.94
N ALA A 157 -2.00 -8.24 1.48
CA ALA A 157 -0.84 -7.80 0.73
C ALA A 157 -1.08 -6.51 -0.09
N GLY A 158 -1.98 -5.62 0.33
CA GLY A 158 -2.33 -4.39 -0.40
C GLY A 158 -3.30 -4.61 -1.57
N ASN A 159 -3.81 -5.82 -1.78
CA ASN A 159 -4.90 -6.12 -2.70
C ASN A 159 -6.22 -6.13 -1.95
N THR A 160 -7.24 -5.48 -2.53
CA THR A 160 -8.61 -5.50 -2.01
C THR A 160 -9.55 -6.17 -3.01
N CYS A 161 -10.41 -7.07 -2.55
CA CYS A 161 -11.47 -7.65 -3.38
C CYS A 161 -12.67 -8.08 -2.53
N SER A 162 -13.84 -8.23 -3.15
CA SER A 162 -15.05 -8.72 -2.47
C SER A 162 -15.46 -10.08 -3.03
N VAL A 163 -15.72 -11.05 -2.16
CA VAL A 163 -16.25 -12.38 -2.52
C VAL A 163 -17.70 -12.48 -2.05
N THR A 164 -18.61 -12.81 -2.97
CA THR A 164 -20.00 -13.17 -2.61
C THR A 164 -20.11 -14.67 -2.45
N VAL A 165 -20.53 -15.13 -1.27
CA VAL A 165 -20.76 -16.54 -0.95
C VAL A 165 -22.27 -16.80 -0.79
N LYS A 166 -22.70 -18.03 -1.10
CA LYS A 166 -24.12 -18.43 -1.20
C LYS A 166 -24.41 -19.79 -0.61
#